data_AF-A0A5C6UVU7-F1
#
_entry.id   AF-A0A5C6UVU7-F1
#
_cell.length_a   1.000
_cell.length_b   1.000
_cell.length_c   1.000
_cell.angle_alpha   90.00
_cell.angle_beta   90.00
_cell.angle_gamma   90.00
#
_symmetry.space_group_name_H-M   'P 1'
#
loop_
_entity.id
_entity.type
_entity.pdbx_description
1 polymer ?
#
loop_
_entity_poly.entity_id
_entity_poly.type
_entity_poly.pdbx_seq_one_letter_code
_entity_poly.pdbx_strand_id
1 'polypeptide(L)'
;MEKYTQCGNTSKVQMEFLQHLQNGSLPISEFTHHAHIELAWIMLQANPVQDAMEKVSQIILNYVKKLGAAAKFNRALTQNSVLLISKRMHKDLDFEGFKRNNEDLFDDFKKALMLFSLEGSDNRTNTIQILK
;
A
#
# COMPACT_ATOMS: atom_id res chain seq x y z
N MET A 1 -17.25 12.86 -6.40
CA MET A 1 -17.20 11.62 -5.60
C MET A 1 -17.19 10.46 -6.57
N GLU A 2 -16.00 10.03 -7.02
CA GLU A 2 -15.88 8.80 -7.78
C GLU A 2 -16.30 7.65 -6.87
N LYS A 3 -17.38 6.97 -7.24
CA LYS A 3 -17.84 5.76 -6.58
C LYS A 3 -16.80 4.68 -6.92
N TYR A 4 -16.04 4.24 -5.93
CA TYR A 4 -15.20 3.06 -6.05
C TYR A 4 -16.15 1.87 -6.27
N THR A 5 -16.34 1.51 -7.54
CA THR A 5 -17.13 0.35 -7.94
C THR A 5 -16.49 -0.88 -7.29
N GLN A 6 -17.32 -1.58 -6.54
CA GLN A 6 -17.02 -2.78 -5.77
C GLN A 6 -16.29 -3.81 -6.67
N CYS A 7 -14.98 -3.96 -6.48
CA CYS A 7 -14.15 -4.90 -7.22
C CYS A 7 -13.20 -5.60 -6.24
N GLY A 8 -13.31 -6.92 -6.16
CA GLY A 8 -12.37 -7.82 -5.46
C GLY A 8 -12.55 -7.93 -3.94
N ASN A 9 -13.46 -8.78 -3.46
CA ASN A 9 -13.52 -9.36 -2.11
C ASN A 9 -13.29 -8.44 -0.87
N THR A 10 -13.47 -7.13 -0.99
CA THR A 10 -13.35 -6.19 0.14
C THR A 10 -14.50 -6.39 1.13
N SER A 11 -14.16 -6.65 2.40
CA SER A 11 -15.14 -6.90 3.46
C SER A 11 -15.89 -5.63 3.86
N LYS A 12 -17.02 -5.79 4.57
CA LYS A 12 -17.78 -4.65 5.12
C LYS A 12 -16.91 -3.77 6.03
N VAL A 13 -16.07 -4.39 6.86
CA VAL A 13 -15.15 -3.69 7.78
C VAL A 13 -14.14 -2.84 7.00
N GLN A 14 -13.59 -3.37 5.91
CA GLN A 14 -12.66 -2.64 5.04
C GLN A 14 -13.31 -1.45 4.33
N MET A 15 -14.60 -1.57 3.95
CA MET A 15 -15.36 -0.46 3.37
C MET A 15 -15.61 0.66 4.39
N GLU A 16 -15.98 0.31 5.63
CA GLU A 16 -16.15 1.28 6.72
C GLU A 16 -14.82 1.99 7.04
N PHE A 17 -13.73 1.24 7.16
CA PHE A 17 -12.38 1.79 7.30
C PHE A 17 -12.04 2.79 6.19
N LEU A 18 -12.23 2.42 4.92
CA LEU A 18 -11.94 3.29 3.79
C LEU A 18 -12.78 4.57 3.83
N GLN A 19 -14.06 4.47 4.21
CA GLN A 19 -14.95 5.62 4.34
C GLN A 19 -14.46 6.59 5.43
N HIS A 20 -14.10 6.07 6.61
CA HIS A 20 -13.55 6.86 7.71
C HIS A 20 -12.23 7.53 7.35
N LEU A 21 -11.36 6.83 6.61
CA LEU A 21 -10.09 7.39 6.18
C LEU A 21 -10.30 8.52 5.15
N GLN A 22 -11.16 8.31 4.15
CA GLN A 22 -11.42 9.29 3.09
C GLN A 22 -12.12 10.54 3.61
N ASN A 23 -13.09 10.40 4.52
CA ASN A 23 -13.78 11.54 5.10
C ASN A 23 -12.94 12.23 6.19
N GLY A 24 -11.87 11.60 6.70
CA GLY A 24 -10.96 12.15 7.71
C GLY A 24 -11.47 11.98 9.14
N SER A 25 -12.44 11.09 9.36
CA SER A 25 -12.97 10.76 10.68
C SER A 25 -12.28 9.57 11.34
N LEU A 26 -11.37 8.90 10.64
CA LEU A 26 -10.52 7.87 11.25
C LEU A 26 -9.74 8.50 12.43
N PRO A 27 -9.76 7.90 13.62
CA PRO A 27 -8.93 8.38 14.73
C PRO A 27 -7.44 8.33 14.38
N ILE A 28 -6.67 9.33 14.82
CA ILE A 28 -5.21 9.37 14.58
C ILE A 28 -4.52 8.13 15.16
N SER A 29 -5.00 7.62 16.30
CA SER A 29 -4.50 6.39 16.93
C SER A 29 -4.67 5.14 16.06
N GLU A 30 -5.61 5.15 15.12
CA GLU A 30 -5.87 4.05 14.18
C GLU A 30 -5.11 4.22 12.86
N PHE A 31 -4.55 5.41 12.60
CA PHE A 31 -3.73 5.69 11.42
C PHE A 31 -2.29 5.14 11.56
N THR A 32 -2.20 3.82 11.73
CA THR A 32 -0.97 3.05 11.98
C THR A 32 -0.36 2.49 10.70
N HIS A 33 0.84 1.90 10.77
CA HIS A 33 1.42 1.17 9.63
C HIS A 33 0.51 0.04 9.13
N HIS A 34 -0.19 -0.64 10.03
CA HIS A 34 -1.16 -1.67 9.67
C HIS A 34 -2.26 -1.09 8.77
N ALA A 35 -2.82 0.07 9.13
CA ALA A 35 -3.82 0.75 8.32
C ALA A 35 -3.30 1.15 6.92
N HIS A 36 -2.02 1.48 6.80
CA HIS A 36 -1.41 1.78 5.49
C HIS A 36 -1.27 0.52 4.63
N ILE A 37 -0.90 -0.62 5.23
CA ILE A 37 -0.80 -1.91 4.54
C ILE A 37 -2.18 -2.37 4.09
N GLU A 38 -3.19 -2.24 4.96
CA GLU A 38 -4.58 -2.59 4.64
C GLU A 38 -5.14 -1.72 3.51
N LEU A 39 -4.90 -0.40 3.55
CA LEU A 39 -5.26 0.50 2.45
C LEU A 39 -4.60 0.08 1.13
N ALA A 40 -3.31 -0.23 1.16
CA ALA A 40 -2.58 -0.67 -0.02
C ALA A 40 -3.14 -1.98 -0.57
N TRP A 41 -3.44 -2.96 0.30
CA TRP A 41 -4.09 -4.22 -0.05
C TRP A 41 -5.43 -3.98 -0.76
N ILE A 42 -6.34 -3.18 -0.17
CA ILE A 42 -7.66 -2.87 -0.76
C ILE A 42 -7.49 -2.24 -2.14
N MET A 43 -6.56 -1.30 -2.30
CA MET A 43 -6.32 -0.65 -3.59
C MET A 43 -5.71 -1.61 -4.63
N LEU A 44 -4.82 -2.52 -4.22
CA LEU A 44 -4.19 -3.51 -5.12
C LEU A 44 -5.15 -4.62 -5.57
N GLN A 45 -6.18 -4.93 -4.79
CA GLN A 45 -7.22 -5.89 -5.21
C GLN A 45 -8.12 -5.34 -6.32
N ALA A 46 -8.33 -4.03 -6.35
CA ALA A 46 -9.26 -3.38 -7.26
C ALA A 46 -8.60 -2.66 -8.45
N ASN A 47 -7.28 -2.52 -8.46
CA ASN A 47 -6.57 -1.68 -9.42
C ASN A 47 -5.22 -2.28 -9.84
N PRO A 48 -4.73 -1.99 -11.05
CA PRO A 48 -3.33 -2.21 -11.41
C PRO A 48 -2.36 -1.54 -10.42
N VAL A 49 -1.15 -2.07 -10.29
CA VAL A 49 -0.15 -1.60 -9.30
C VAL A 49 0.12 -0.10 -9.41
N GLN A 50 0.27 0.43 -10.62
CA GLN A 50 0.49 1.86 -10.86
C GLN A 50 -0.67 2.73 -10.35
N ASP A 51 -1.90 2.32 -10.61
CA ASP A 51 -3.09 3.05 -10.17
C ASP A 51 -3.27 2.94 -8.65
N ALA A 52 -2.97 1.78 -8.07
CA ALA A 52 -2.99 1.58 -6.63
C ALA A 52 -1.97 2.49 -5.93
N MET A 53 -0.75 2.61 -6.46
CA MET A 53 0.28 3.52 -5.93
C MET A 53 -0.21 4.97 -5.88
N GLU A 54 -0.90 5.41 -6.92
CA GLU A 54 -1.43 6.78 -6.99
C GLU A 54 -2.59 6.99 -6.03
N LYS A 55 -3.55 6.07 -6.02
CA LYS A 55 -4.74 6.15 -5.14
C LYS A 55 -4.36 6.14 -3.67
N VAL A 56 -3.45 5.25 -3.26
CA VAL A 56 -2.95 5.19 -1.88
C VAL A 56 -2.27 6.51 -1.51
N SER A 57 -1.38 7.03 -2.38
CA SER A 57 -0.69 8.30 -2.17
C SER A 57 -1.68 9.46 -1.99
N GLN A 58 -2.70 9.53 -2.85
CA GLN A 58 -3.70 10.59 -2.82
C GLN A 58 -4.59 10.52 -1.57
N ILE A 59 -5.01 9.32 -1.17
CA ILE A 59 -5.84 9.10 0.03
C ILE A 59 -5.07 9.51 1.29
N ILE A 60 -3.82 9.04 1.45
CA ILE A 60 -2.97 9.40 2.59
C ILE A 60 -2.71 10.89 2.61
N LEU A 61 -2.31 11.49 1.49
CA LEU A 61 -2.04 12.92 1.40
C LEU A 61 -3.26 13.75 1.79
N ASN A 62 -4.45 13.39 1.32
CA ASN A 62 -5.69 14.09 1.66
C ASN A 62 -6.02 13.95 3.14
N TYR A 63 -5.85 12.76 3.71
CA TYR A 63 -6.06 12.52 5.12
C TYR A 63 -5.12 13.37 5.99
N VAL A 64 -3.81 13.32 5.74
CA VAL A 64 -2.84 14.10 6.54
C VAL A 64 -2.98 15.61 6.32
N LYS A 65 -3.45 16.07 5.15
CA LYS A 65 -3.80 17.48 4.92
C LYS A 65 -4.92 17.96 5.84
N LYS A 66 -5.98 17.16 6.01
CA LYS A 66 -7.09 17.48 6.94
C LYS A 66 -6.60 17.58 8.38
N LEU A 67 -5.57 16.82 8.74
CA LEU A 67 -4.94 16.85 10.07
C LEU A 67 -3.87 17.95 10.23
N GLY A 68 -3.62 18.78 9.20
CA GLY A 68 -2.56 19.78 9.23
C GLY A 68 -1.13 19.20 9.22
N ALA A 69 -0.97 17.94 8.84
CA ALA A 69 0.29 17.18 8.91
C ALA A 69 0.89 16.85 7.53
N ALA A 70 0.55 17.60 6.48
CA ALA A 70 0.99 17.34 5.11
C ALA A 70 2.51 17.26 4.95
N ALA A 71 3.28 18.02 5.75
CA ALA A 71 4.75 18.00 5.74
C ALA A 71 5.35 16.63 6.13
N LYS A 72 4.58 15.75 6.78
CA LYS A 72 5.02 14.40 7.15
C LYS A 72 4.83 13.38 6.03
N PHE A 73 4.14 13.74 4.94
CA PHE A 73 3.89 12.83 3.83
C PHE A 73 5.11 12.69 2.92
N ASN A 74 5.46 11.44 2.58
CA ASN A 74 6.47 11.13 1.59
C ASN A 74 5.87 10.21 0.52
N ARG A 75 5.73 10.73 -0.71
CA ARG A 75 5.14 9.99 -1.84
C ARG A 75 6.01 8.81 -2.27
N ALA A 76 7.31 9.00 -2.41
CA ALA A 76 8.22 7.94 -2.85
C ALA A 76 8.22 6.77 -1.85
N LEU A 77 8.26 7.08 -0.55
CA LEU A 77 8.13 6.08 0.51
C LEU A 77 6.82 5.31 0.37
N THR A 78 5.70 6.02 0.23
CA THR A 78 4.36 5.43 0.09
C THR A 78 4.26 4.53 -1.14
N GLN A 79 4.77 4.97 -2.29
CA GLN A 79 4.72 4.20 -3.54
C GLN A 79 5.61 2.96 -3.47
N ASN A 80 6.82 3.05 -2.90
CA ASN A 80 7.68 1.90 -2.69
C ASN A 80 7.06 0.88 -1.73
N SER A 81 6.36 1.35 -0.70
CA SER A 81 5.58 0.48 0.20
C SER A 81 4.50 -0.32 -0.53
N VAL A 82 3.72 0.35 -1.39
CA VAL A 82 2.68 -0.31 -2.20
C VAL A 82 3.29 -1.32 -3.18
N LEU A 83 4.41 -0.97 -3.80
CA LEU A 83 5.11 -1.87 -4.71
C LEU A 83 5.62 -3.12 -3.97
N LEU A 84 6.25 -2.96 -2.81
CA LEU A 84 6.68 -4.08 -1.96
C LEU A 84 5.50 -5.00 -1.63
N ILE A 85 4.38 -4.43 -1.16
CA ILE A 85 3.17 -5.19 -0.84
C ILE A 85 2.69 -5.95 -2.08
N SER A 86 2.59 -5.31 -3.25
CA SER A 86 2.15 -5.95 -4.49
C SER A 86 3.00 -7.16 -4.89
N LYS A 87 4.31 -7.12 -4.61
CA LYS A 87 5.24 -8.22 -4.93
C LYS A 87 5.03 -9.43 -4.03
N ARG A 88 4.48 -9.22 -2.83
CA ARG A 88 4.20 -10.25 -1.84
C ARG A 88 2.73 -10.67 -1.78
N MET A 89 1.86 -9.97 -2.51
CA MET A 89 0.46 -10.35 -2.65
C MET A 89 0.32 -11.58 -3.56
N HIS A 90 -0.47 -12.55 -3.09
CA HIS A 90 -0.94 -13.67 -3.89
C HIS A 90 -2.45 -13.59 -4.05
N LYS A 91 -2.95 -13.89 -5.26
CA LYS A 91 -4.39 -13.77 -5.59
C LYS A 91 -5.29 -14.69 -4.76
N ASP A 92 -4.74 -15.79 -4.24
CA ASP A 92 -5.49 -16.80 -3.50
C ASP A 92 -5.54 -16.53 -1.99
N LEU A 93 -4.87 -15.48 -1.50
CA LEU A 93 -4.87 -15.09 -0.09
C LEU A 93 -5.91 -14.02 0.18
N ASP A 94 -6.62 -14.15 1.30
CA ASP A 94 -7.30 -13.04 1.94
C ASP A 94 -6.30 -12.20 2.75
N PHE A 95 -6.78 -11.09 3.32
CA PHE A 95 -5.90 -10.17 4.05
C PHE A 95 -5.26 -10.82 5.29
N GLU A 96 -5.99 -11.70 5.98
CA GLU A 96 -5.46 -12.44 7.14
C GLU A 96 -4.39 -13.47 6.74
N GLY A 97 -4.60 -14.17 5.62
CA GLY A 97 -3.60 -15.06 5.03
C GLY A 97 -2.36 -14.30 4.58
N PHE A 98 -2.54 -13.13 3.97
CA PHE A 98 -1.43 -12.24 3.63
C PHE A 98 -0.66 -11.82 4.88
N LYS A 99 -1.34 -11.42 5.96
CA LYS A 99 -0.71 -11.03 7.21
C LYS A 99 0.13 -12.15 7.81
N ARG A 100 -0.42 -13.36 7.92
CA ARG A 100 0.32 -14.54 8.43
C ARG A 100 1.55 -14.88 7.61
N ASN A 101 1.51 -14.65 6.30
CA ASN A 101 2.64 -14.96 5.41
C ASN A 101 3.68 -13.83 5.33
N ASN A 102 3.41 -12.68 5.94
CA ASN A 102 4.21 -11.47 5.81
C ASN A 102 4.33 -10.72 7.15
N GLU A 103 4.49 -11.46 8.25
CA GLU A 103 4.58 -10.89 9.61
C GLU A 103 5.67 -9.81 9.72
N ASP A 104 6.76 -9.95 8.96
CA ASP A 104 7.84 -8.96 8.89
C ASP A 104 7.39 -7.57 8.43
N LEU A 105 6.35 -7.47 7.58
CA LEU A 105 5.77 -6.18 7.17
C LEU A 105 5.06 -5.48 8.34
N PHE A 106 4.57 -6.23 9.32
CA PHE A 106 3.80 -5.70 10.44
C PHE A 106 4.68 -5.48 11.68
N ASP A 107 5.75 -6.27 11.84
CA ASP A 107 6.70 -6.17 12.94
C ASP A 107 7.77 -5.10 12.72
N ASP A 108 8.40 -5.07 11.53
CA ASP A 108 9.43 -4.09 11.17
C ASP A 108 9.35 -3.71 9.69
N PHE A 109 8.31 -2.93 9.38
CA PHE A 109 8.06 -2.43 8.03
C PHE A 109 9.29 -1.71 7.42
N LYS A 110 10.05 -0.98 8.25
CA LYS A 110 11.21 -0.21 7.79
C LYS A 110 12.32 -1.15 7.29
N LYS A 111 12.62 -2.21 8.04
CA LYS A 111 13.60 -3.22 7.64
C LYS A 111 13.16 -3.95 6.37
N ALA A 112 11.89 -4.37 6.29
CA ALA A 112 11.36 -5.04 5.10
C ALA A 112 11.49 -4.15 3.84
N LEU A 113 11.16 -2.87 3.96
CA LEU A 113 11.29 -1.91 2.86
C LEU A 113 12.75 -1.65 2.47
N MET A 114 13.65 -1.58 3.46
CA MET A 114 15.09 -1.42 3.21
C MET A 114 15.65 -2.60 2.41
N LEU A 115 15.34 -3.84 2.83
CA LEU A 115 15.78 -5.05 2.13
C LEU A 115 15.26 -5.09 0.69
N PHE A 116 13.97 -4.79 0.49
CA PHE A 116 13.37 -4.70 -0.85
C PHE A 116 14.06 -3.65 -1.74
N SER A 117 14.43 -2.50 -1.18
CA SER A 117 15.11 -1.44 -1.93
C SER A 117 16.52 -1.84 -2.36
N LEU A 118 17.20 -2.68 -1.57
CA LEU A 118 18.51 -3.22 -1.89
C LEU A 118 18.43 -4.29 -2.99
N GLU A 119 17.44 -5.18 -2.93
CA GLU A 119 17.20 -6.21 -3.97
C GLU A 119 16.90 -5.59 -5.35
N GLY A 120 16.14 -4.49 -5.39
CA GLY A 120 15.86 -3.76 -6.63
C GLY A 120 17.08 -3.06 -7.26
N SER A 121 18.16 -2.87 -6.50
CA SER A 121 19.38 -2.21 -6.98
C SER A 121 20.35 -3.15 -7.71
N ASP A 122 20.23 -4.46 -7.51
CA ASP A 122 21.10 -5.49 -8.08
C ASP A 122 20.71 -5.88 -9.52
N ASN A 123 19.44 -5.67 -9.90
CA ASN A 123 18.91 -6.05 -11.22
C ASN A 123 19.15 -5.04 -12.36
N ARG A 124 20.10 -4.09 -12.21
CA ARG A 124 20.49 -3.14 -13.26
C ARG A 124 21.74 -3.54 -14.06
N THR A 125 22.10 -4.82 -14.10
CA THR A 125 23.35 -5.27 -14.76
C THR A 125 23.18 -6.35 -15.83
N ASN A 126 21.97 -6.71 -16.30
CA ASN A 126 21.83 -7.79 -17.30
C ASN A 126 20.97 -7.47 -18.53
N THR A 127 21.17 -6.28 -19.09
CA THR A 127 20.72 -5.97 -20.46
C THR A 127 21.91 -5.51 -21.30
N ILE A 128 22.88 -6.41 -21.53
CA ILE A 128 23.68 -6.34 -22.77
C ILE A 128 23.09 -7.37 -23.71
N GLN A 129 22.40 -6.85 -24.71
CA GLN A 129 21.94 -7.55 -25.90
C GLN A 129 23.11 -8.38 -26.49
N ILE A 130 22.96 -9.71 -26.52
CA ILE A 130 23.65 -10.51 -27.52
C ILE A 130 22.73 -10.56 -28.72
N LEU A 131 22.97 -9.62 -29.65
CA LEU A 131 22.53 -9.75 -31.03
C LEU A 131 23.40 -10.84 -31.69
N LYS A 132 22.76 -11.92 -32.12
CA LYS A 132 23.16 -12.74 -33.26
C LYS A 132 21.93 -13.02 -34.10
#